data_AF-A0A7I9XIH4-F1
#
_entry.id   AF-A0A7I9XIH4-F1
#
_cell.length_a   1.000
_cell.length_b   1.000
_cell.length_c   1.000
_cell.angle_alpha   90.00
_cell.angle_beta   90.00
_cell.angle_gamma   90.00
#
_symmetry.space_group_name_H-M   'P 1'
#
loop_
_entity.id
_entity.type
_entity.pdbx_description
1 polymer ?
#
loop_
_entity_poly.entity_id
_entity_poly.type
_entity_poly.pdbx_seq_one_letter_code
_entity_poly.pdbx_strand_id
1 'polypeptide(L)'
;MATTPAATGQEIAESPTSPLSLMALGRVILAGVSLVAPRGFAKILGVTPCPELTYMTRIYGARAFAMGLGYLTSGTKERRRWKRLALVVDTTDTVNGFGHLVRRDLPLRAALSMVALTGTYAAIGATEVAVEQFGTPA
;
A
#
# COMPACT_ATOMS: atom_id res chain seq x y z
N MET A 1 22.05 -43.57 23.52
CA MET A 1 20.97 -43.93 22.59
C MET A 1 20.18 -42.65 22.30
N ALA A 2 20.25 -42.18 21.07
CA ALA A 2 19.68 -40.91 20.61
C ALA A 2 18.15 -40.96 20.55
N THR A 3 17.50 -39.80 20.67
CA THR A 3 16.54 -39.28 19.67
C THR A 3 16.21 -37.82 19.99
N THR A 4 16.76 -36.93 19.17
CA THR A 4 16.24 -35.57 18.94
C THR A 4 14.94 -35.69 18.15
N PRO A 5 13.82 -35.06 18.54
CA PRO A 5 12.77 -34.75 17.60
C PRO A 5 13.08 -33.41 16.96
N ALA A 6 13.42 -33.48 15.67
CA ALA A 6 13.52 -32.34 14.78
C ALA A 6 12.13 -31.97 14.24
N ALA A 7 11.96 -30.65 14.11
CA ALA A 7 11.30 -29.97 13.00
C ALA A 7 9.77 -29.78 13.02
N THR A 8 9.46 -28.51 12.73
CA THR A 8 8.44 -28.03 11.77
C THR A 8 7.16 -27.53 12.39
N GLY A 9 6.90 -26.23 12.18
CA GLY A 9 5.55 -25.68 12.31
C GLY A 9 5.42 -24.50 13.27
N GLN A 10 6.52 -23.97 13.81
CA GLN A 10 6.48 -22.67 14.47
C GLN A 10 6.38 -21.60 13.37
N GLU A 11 5.15 -21.49 12.87
CA GLU A 11 4.48 -20.28 12.46
C GLU A 11 5.43 -19.10 12.58
N ILE A 12 6.02 -18.70 11.45
CA ILE A 12 6.50 -17.35 11.29
C ILE A 12 5.23 -16.50 11.34
N ALA A 13 4.68 -16.35 12.54
CA ALA A 13 3.72 -15.34 12.89
C ALA A 13 4.48 -14.06 12.61
N GLU A 14 4.26 -13.53 11.40
CA GLU A 14 4.73 -12.24 10.98
C GLU A 14 4.45 -11.29 12.15
N SER A 15 5.52 -10.81 12.78
CA SER A 15 5.41 -9.97 13.96
C SER A 15 4.44 -8.82 13.63
N PRO A 16 3.57 -8.37 14.55
CA PRO A 16 2.68 -7.23 14.35
C PRO A 16 3.39 -5.93 13.90
N THR A 17 4.72 -5.95 13.91
CA THR A 17 5.67 -4.92 13.49
C THR A 17 6.36 -5.22 12.14
N SER A 18 5.81 -6.07 11.27
CA SER A 18 6.38 -6.24 9.92
C SER A 18 6.24 -4.94 9.10
N PRO A 19 7.21 -4.58 8.24
CA PRO A 19 7.13 -3.38 7.39
C PRO A 19 5.82 -3.30 6.60
N LEU A 20 5.31 -4.45 6.15
CA LEU A 20 4.04 -4.57 5.44
C LEU A 20 2.83 -4.27 6.32
N SER A 21 2.83 -4.70 7.58
CA SER A 21 1.76 -4.37 8.53
C SER A 21 1.71 -2.88 8.83
N LEU A 22 2.88 -2.23 8.97
CA LEU A 22 2.97 -0.78 9.14
C LEU A 22 2.49 -0.03 7.90
N MET A 23 2.85 -0.49 6.69
CA MET A 23 2.35 0.07 5.45
C MET A 23 0.85 -0.10 5.29
N ALA A 24 0.32 -1.29 5.58
CA ALA A 24 -1.11 -1.56 5.51
C ALA A 24 -1.87 -0.65 6.48
N LEU A 25 -1.36 -0.45 7.69
CA LEU A 25 -1.92 0.50 8.65
C LEU A 25 -1.86 1.94 8.12
N GLY A 26 -0.72 2.38 7.59
CA GLY A 26 -0.57 3.70 6.98
C GLY A 26 -1.56 3.93 5.84
N ARG A 27 -1.75 2.93 4.97
CA ARG A 27 -2.76 2.93 3.91
C ARG A 27 -4.16 3.06 4.48
N VAL A 28 -4.52 2.30 5.51
CA VAL A 28 -5.82 2.36 6.16
C VAL A 28 -6.10 3.74 6.75
N ILE A 29 -5.12 4.33 7.44
CA ILE A 29 -5.26 5.67 8.05
C ILE A 29 -5.45 6.72 6.95
N LEU A 30 -4.57 6.74 5.94
CA LEU A 30 -4.63 7.73 4.86
C LEU A 30 -5.92 7.59 4.04
N ALA A 31 -6.35 6.35 3.80
CA ALA A 31 -7.61 6.04 3.14
C ALA A 31 -8.82 6.51 3.97
N GLY A 32 -8.80 6.30 5.28
CA GLY A 32 -9.80 6.82 6.21
C GLY A 32 -9.89 8.35 6.16
N VAL A 33 -8.75 9.05 6.16
CA VAL A 33 -8.71 10.51 5.99
C VAL A 33 -9.30 10.93 4.64
N SER A 34 -8.99 10.21 3.58
CA SER A 34 -9.52 10.47 2.23
C SER A 34 -11.03 10.28 2.14
N LEU A 35 -11.60 9.36 2.94
CA LEU A 35 -13.04 9.14 3.03
C LEU A 35 -13.76 10.24 3.82
N VAL A 36 -13.23 10.55 5.01
CA VAL A 36 -13.86 11.46 5.97
C VAL A 36 -13.65 12.92 5.57
N ALA A 37 -12.44 13.29 5.16
CA ALA A 37 -12.02 14.66 4.92
C ALA A 37 -11.36 14.88 3.54
N PRO A 38 -11.98 14.47 2.42
CA PRO A 38 -11.38 14.58 1.07
C PRO A 38 -11.01 16.01 0.67
N ARG A 39 -11.83 17.00 1.08
CA ARG A 39 -11.57 18.41 0.78
C ARG A 39 -10.36 18.96 1.54
N GLY A 40 -10.15 18.49 2.78
CA GLY A 40 -8.98 18.85 3.57
C GLY A 40 -7.71 18.24 2.99
N PHE A 41 -7.80 16.97 2.60
CA PHE A 41 -6.70 16.26 1.93
C PHE A 41 -6.26 16.97 0.65
N ALA A 42 -7.21 17.34 -0.23
CA ALA A 42 -6.89 18.10 -1.44
C ALA A 42 -6.19 19.44 -1.13
N LYS A 43 -6.64 20.18 -0.12
CA LYS A 43 -6.01 21.44 0.30
C LYS A 43 -4.57 21.25 0.80
N ILE A 44 -4.30 20.19 1.56
CA ILE A 44 -2.94 19.86 2.05
C ILE A 44 -1.98 19.64 0.87
N LEU A 45 -2.47 18.98 -0.19
CA LEU A 45 -1.72 18.75 -1.42
C LEU A 45 -1.59 20.01 -2.31
N GLY A 46 -2.23 21.12 -1.93
CA GLY A 46 -2.25 22.35 -2.72
C GLY A 46 -3.19 22.30 -3.92
N VAL A 47 -4.20 21.43 -3.88
CA VAL A 47 -5.21 21.27 -4.94
C VAL A 47 -6.52 21.95 -4.51
N THR A 48 -7.10 22.75 -5.41
CA THR A 48 -8.42 23.36 -5.20
C THR A 48 -9.50 22.27 -5.19
N PRO A 49 -10.27 22.09 -4.10
CA PRO A 49 -11.29 21.04 -4.05
C PRO A 49 -12.47 21.33 -4.98
N CYS A 50 -12.78 20.42 -5.89
CA CYS A 50 -14.03 20.41 -6.66
C CYS A 50 -14.90 19.17 -6.31
N PRO A 51 -16.20 19.16 -6.67
CA PRO A 51 -17.09 18.02 -6.41
C PRO A 51 -16.61 16.70 -7.00
N GLU A 52 -16.11 16.73 -8.24
CA GLU A 52 -15.62 15.55 -8.97
C GLU A 52 -14.39 14.95 -8.27
N LEU A 53 -13.42 15.80 -7.91
CA LEU A 53 -12.25 15.38 -7.16
C LEU A 53 -12.65 14.82 -5.79
N THR A 54 -13.57 15.49 -5.09
CA THR A 54 -14.07 15.05 -3.78
C THR A 54 -14.71 13.66 -3.85
N TYR A 55 -15.54 13.41 -4.88
CA TYR A 55 -16.16 12.12 -5.13
C TYR A 55 -15.13 11.05 -5.46
N MET A 56 -14.18 11.35 -6.36
CA MET A 56 -13.10 10.42 -6.73
C MET A 56 -12.20 10.08 -5.54
N THR A 57 -11.79 11.07 -4.73
CA THR A 57 -10.95 10.84 -3.54
C THR A 57 -11.63 9.89 -2.54
N ARG A 58 -12.96 9.94 -2.40
CA ARG A 58 -13.69 8.98 -1.56
C ARG A 58 -13.70 7.58 -2.16
N ILE A 59 -13.90 7.43 -3.48
CA ILE A 59 -13.85 6.12 -4.15
C ILE A 59 -12.47 5.49 -3.99
N TYR A 60 -11.40 6.25 -4.28
CA TYR A 60 -10.04 5.75 -4.15
C TYR A 60 -9.69 5.44 -2.69
N GLY A 61 -10.13 6.30 -1.76
CA GLY A 61 -10.04 6.04 -0.33
C GLY A 61 -10.72 4.73 0.07
N ALA A 62 -11.95 4.48 -0.36
CA ALA A 62 -12.65 3.23 -0.04
C ALA A 62 -11.89 1.99 -0.54
N ARG A 63 -11.34 2.05 -1.75
CA ARG A 63 -10.54 0.96 -2.34
C ARG A 63 -9.25 0.71 -1.54
N ALA A 64 -8.52 1.78 -1.23
CA ALA A 64 -7.30 1.69 -0.44
C ALA A 64 -7.57 1.16 0.96
N PHE A 65 -8.66 1.60 1.59
CA PHE A 65 -9.10 1.13 2.90
C PHE A 65 -9.42 -0.36 2.87
N ALA A 66 -10.21 -0.82 1.90
CA ALA A 66 -10.58 -2.22 1.73
C ALA A 66 -9.36 -3.12 1.48
N MET A 67 -8.39 -2.67 0.68
CA MET A 67 -7.15 -3.42 0.46
C MET A 67 -6.31 -3.54 1.74
N GLY A 68 -6.15 -2.43 2.48
CA GLY A 68 -5.38 -2.43 3.72
C GLY A 68 -6.03 -3.29 4.80
N LEU A 69 -7.35 -3.15 4.96
CA LEU A 69 -8.12 -3.99 5.88
C LEU A 69 -8.05 -5.46 5.46
N GLY A 70 -8.23 -5.76 4.17
CA GLY A 70 -8.13 -7.10 3.60
C GLY A 70 -6.79 -7.75 3.91
N TYR A 71 -5.67 -7.03 3.80
CA TYR A 71 -4.36 -7.53 4.22
C TYR A 71 -4.29 -7.78 5.74
N LEU A 72 -4.69 -6.81 6.55
CA LEU A 72 -4.57 -6.88 8.02
C LEU A 72 -5.43 -8.00 8.62
N THR A 73 -6.63 -8.23 8.09
CA THR A 73 -7.56 -9.25 8.59
C THR A 73 -7.37 -10.62 7.94
N SER A 74 -6.50 -10.74 6.93
CA SER A 74 -6.24 -12.01 6.25
C SER A 74 -5.25 -12.89 7.00
N GLY A 75 -5.44 -14.20 6.91
CA GLY A 75 -4.44 -15.19 7.31
C GLY A 75 -3.25 -15.23 6.33
N THR A 76 -2.16 -15.89 6.74
CA THR A 76 -0.84 -15.86 6.05
C THR A 76 -0.88 -16.23 4.56
N LYS A 77 -1.76 -17.16 4.15
CA LYS A 77 -1.90 -17.56 2.74
C LYS A 77 -2.54 -16.46 1.89
N GLU A 78 -3.59 -15.81 2.41
CA GLU A 78 -4.32 -14.76 1.69
C GLU A 78 -3.58 -13.42 1.71
N ARG A 79 -2.76 -13.15 2.74
CA ARG A 79 -1.88 -11.97 2.78
C ARG A 79 -0.97 -11.85 1.56
N ARG A 80 -0.47 -12.97 1.03
CA ARG A 80 0.35 -12.98 -0.20
C ARG A 80 -0.41 -12.49 -1.42
N ARG A 81 -1.70 -12.84 -1.52
CA ARG A 81 -2.57 -12.38 -2.62
C ARG A 81 -2.86 -10.89 -2.49
N TRP A 82 -3.20 -10.43 -1.30
CA TRP A 82 -3.38 -9.00 -1.02
C TRP A 82 -2.11 -8.18 -1.27
N LYS A 83 -0.94 -8.71 -0.90
CA LYS A 83 0.36 -8.08 -1.17
C LYS A 83 0.61 -7.88 -2.67
N ARG A 84 0.40 -8.93 -3.48
CA ARG A 84 0.56 -8.85 -4.94
C ARG A 84 -0.45 -7.89 -5.57
N LEU A 85 -1.69 -7.90 -5.11
CA LEU A 85 -2.71 -6.97 -5.58
C LEU A 85 -2.34 -5.52 -5.25
N ALA A 86 -1.90 -5.26 -4.01
CA ALA A 86 -1.45 -3.94 -3.58
C ALA A 86 -0.27 -3.45 -4.43
N LEU A 87 0.72 -4.31 -4.69
CA LEU A 87 1.88 -3.98 -5.53
C LEU A 87 1.47 -3.54 -6.95
N VAL A 88 0.53 -4.26 -7.57
CA VAL A 88 0.01 -3.90 -8.90
C VAL A 88 -0.64 -2.52 -8.88
N VAL A 89 -1.47 -2.25 -7.87
CA VAL A 89 -2.14 -0.95 -7.71
C VAL A 89 -1.12 0.15 -7.49
N ASP A 90 -0.19 -0.02 -6.55
CA ASP A 90 0.80 0.99 -6.18
C ASP A 90 1.73 1.34 -7.35
N THR A 91 2.10 0.33 -8.14
CA THR A 91 2.91 0.53 -9.34
C THR A 91 2.13 1.30 -10.40
N THR A 92 0.86 0.95 -10.62
CA THR A 92 -0.02 1.64 -11.58
C THR A 92 -0.22 3.11 -11.19
N ASP A 93 -0.49 3.38 -9.91
CA ASP A 93 -0.67 4.74 -9.40
C ASP A 93 0.62 5.55 -9.52
N THR A 94 1.77 4.93 -9.26
CA THR A 94 3.09 5.58 -9.39
C THR A 94 3.39 5.95 -10.84
N VAL A 95 3.15 5.05 -11.79
CA VAL A 95 3.36 5.32 -13.22
C VAL A 95 2.45 6.44 -13.70
N ASN A 96 1.17 6.42 -13.31
CA ASN A 96 0.23 7.48 -13.64
C ASN A 96 0.64 8.83 -13.06
N GLY A 97 1.00 8.86 -11.76
CA GLY A 97 1.49 10.07 -11.10
C GLY A 97 2.76 10.62 -11.72
N PHE A 98 3.68 9.74 -12.10
CA PHE A 98 4.92 10.12 -12.79
C PHE A 98 4.64 10.73 -14.17
N GLY A 99 3.68 10.18 -14.91
CA GLY A 99 3.21 10.76 -16.17
C GLY A 99 2.73 12.21 -16.01
N HIS A 100 1.95 12.49 -14.97
CA HIS A 100 1.54 13.86 -14.63
C HIS A 100 2.70 14.76 -14.18
N LEU A 101 3.65 14.21 -13.42
CA LEU A 101 4.85 14.95 -13.01
C LEU A 101 5.69 15.38 -14.22
N VAL A 102 5.83 14.52 -15.23
CA VAL A 102 6.52 14.82 -16.50
C VAL A 102 5.75 15.86 -17.32
N ARG A 103 4.43 15.73 -17.41
CA ARG A 103 3.57 16.68 -18.15
C ARG A 103 3.46 18.05 -17.47
N ARG A 104 3.70 18.11 -16.16
CA ARG A 104 3.55 19.32 -15.33
C ARG A 104 2.13 19.92 -15.40
N ASP A 105 1.12 19.06 -15.52
CA ASP A 105 -0.29 19.43 -15.61
C ASP A 105 -1.00 19.43 -14.24
N LEU A 106 -0.28 19.15 -13.16
CA LEU A 106 -0.75 19.19 -11.77
C LEU A 106 0.13 20.11 -10.90
N PRO A 107 -0.40 20.62 -9.77
CA PRO A 107 0.43 21.28 -8.77
C PRO A 107 1.61 20.39 -8.39
N LEU A 108 2.84 20.93 -8.47
CA LEU A 108 4.07 20.15 -8.25
C LEU A 108 4.07 19.43 -6.90
N ARG A 109 3.55 20.10 -5.86
CA ARG A 109 3.41 19.52 -4.51
C ARG A 109 2.53 18.27 -4.53
N ALA A 110 1.40 18.30 -5.24
CA ALA A 110 0.49 17.16 -5.37
C ALA A 110 1.14 16.02 -6.18
N ALA A 111 1.74 16.33 -7.32
CA ALA A 111 2.39 15.32 -8.17
C ALA A 111 3.55 14.62 -7.44
N LEU A 112 4.46 15.39 -6.84
CA LEU A 112 5.61 14.82 -6.12
C LEU A 112 5.20 14.02 -4.88
N SER A 113 4.28 14.55 -4.06
CA SER A 113 3.87 13.84 -2.84
C SER A 113 3.15 12.53 -3.13
N MET A 114 2.28 12.49 -4.14
CA MET A 114 1.57 11.27 -4.51
C MET A 114 2.51 10.25 -5.15
N VAL A 115 3.41 10.67 -6.06
CA VAL A 115 4.42 9.77 -6.65
C VAL A 115 5.37 9.23 -5.60
N ALA A 116 5.83 10.06 -4.66
CA ALA A 116 6.69 9.61 -3.58
C ALA A 116 5.96 8.59 -2.69
N LEU A 117 4.72 8.86 -2.31
CA LEU A 117 3.92 7.96 -1.49
C LEU A 117 3.70 6.60 -2.16
N THR A 118 3.16 6.59 -3.38
CA THR A 118 2.85 5.34 -4.08
C THR A 118 4.13 4.62 -4.52
N GLY A 119 5.17 5.38 -4.87
CA GLY A 119 6.47 4.84 -5.26
C GLY A 119 7.18 4.15 -4.10
N THR A 120 7.13 4.72 -2.89
CA THR A 120 7.62 4.04 -1.68
C THR A 120 6.85 2.75 -1.43
N TYR A 121 5.53 2.76 -1.58
CA TYR A 121 4.73 1.55 -1.38
C TYR A 121 5.02 0.46 -2.42
N ALA A 122 5.15 0.85 -3.70
CA ALA A 122 5.52 -0.05 -4.78
C ALA A 122 6.92 -0.65 -4.55
N ALA A 123 7.90 0.17 -4.14
CA ALA A 123 9.25 -0.29 -3.87
C ALA A 123 9.30 -1.35 -2.77
N ILE A 124 8.67 -1.09 -1.62
CA ILE A 124 8.63 -2.05 -0.51
C ILE A 124 7.87 -3.32 -0.92
N GLY A 125 6.72 -3.18 -1.59
CA GLY A 125 5.96 -4.31 -2.09
C GLY A 125 6.75 -5.18 -3.08
N ALA A 126 7.53 -4.55 -3.97
CA ALA A 126 8.38 -5.24 -4.95
C ALA A 126 9.50 -6.02 -4.26
N THR A 127 10.21 -5.41 -3.31
CA THR A 127 11.25 -6.09 -2.52
C THR A 127 10.69 -7.32 -1.81
N GLU A 128 9.54 -7.18 -1.18
CA GLU A 128 8.90 -8.26 -0.43
C GLU A 128 8.37 -9.39 -1.33
N VAL A 129 7.87 -9.07 -2.53
CA VAL A 129 7.48 -10.09 -3.51
C VAL A 129 8.71 -10.78 -4.10
N ALA A 130 9.79 -10.03 -4.35
CA ALA A 130 11.05 -10.59 -4.86
C ALA A 130 11.69 -11.55 -3.83
N VAL A 131 11.72 -11.18 -2.55
CA VAL A 131 12.19 -12.06 -1.47
C VAL A 131 11.35 -13.34 -1.40
N GLU A 132 10.03 -13.28 -1.57
CA GLU A 132 9.19 -14.48 -1.62
C GLU A 132 9.45 -15.38 -2.85
N GLN A 133 9.84 -14.80 -3.99
CA GLN A 133 10.05 -15.54 -5.24
C GLN A 133 11.46 -16.12 -5.36
N PHE A 134 12.46 -15.41 -4.85
CA PHE A 134 13.88 -15.73 -5.03
C PHE A 134 14.58 -16.13 -3.73
N GLY A 135 13.96 -15.90 -2.58
CA GLY A 135 14.40 -16.48 -1.31
C GLY A 135 14.08 -17.98 -1.31
N THR A 136 15.11 -18.80 -1.49
CA THR A 136 15.02 -20.27 -1.43
C THR A 136 14.20 -20.71 -0.21
N PRO A 137 13.20 -21.60 -0.36
CA PRO A 137 12.64 -22.28 0.81
C PRO A 137 13.76 -23.15 1.40
N ALA A 138 14.28 -22.74 2.55
CA ALA A 138 15.10 -23.59 3.41
C ALA A 138 14.20 -24.60 4.13
#